data_AF-A0AB35Y9Z4-F1
#
_entry.id   AF-A0AB35Y9Z4-F1
#
_cell.length_a   1.000
_cell.length_b   1.000
_cell.length_c   1.000
_cell.angle_alpha   90.00
_cell.angle_beta   90.00
_cell.angle_gamma   90.00
#
_symmetry.space_group_name_H-M   'P 1'
#
loop_
_entity.id
_entity.type
_entity.pdbx_description
1 polymer ?
#
loop_
_entity_poly.entity_id
_entity_poly.type
_entity_poly.pdbx_seq_one_letter_code
_entity_poly.pdbx_strand_id
1 'polypeptide(L)'
;MDELDQGSVLYGLRSDRYPGIPCYGIVITASCDIANSKVSKIYCLIGVDAKQWFCTEYGYRQAYSQKITSSFKDFKHICDRFSLDATSLSSFTTEEVHLVVQANISQKTDQQKILEEYQKFSKYSPPHMNDEKRKQCIQCDPKPVISFLKDIEKERIFHYFYLPKSTYLKESSEMDSGLIIDLQEISFLSMDDAKQIVRQGIDNLLLCQQSLQTCDRLRTNFWLENPDDFVAVEGNIISPWREHLMQRFSRDFSRIGLDGAPEQDYKKLAESI
;
A
#
# COMPACT_ATOMS: atom_id res chain seq x y z
N MET A 1 -3.29 -26.09 16.49
CA MET A 1 -3.36 -25.28 15.27
C MET A 1 -2.20 -25.76 14.43
N ASP A 2 -2.54 -26.39 13.31
CA ASP A 2 -1.62 -27.17 12.49
C ASP A 2 -0.61 -26.25 11.78
N GLU A 3 0.51 -26.84 11.38
CA GLU A 3 1.72 -26.21 10.84
C GLU A 3 1.47 -25.10 9.79
N LEU A 4 2.46 -24.22 9.57
CA LEU A 4 2.40 -23.28 8.46
C LEU A 4 2.18 -24.02 7.14
N ASP A 5 1.36 -23.43 6.28
CA ASP A 5 1.04 -23.94 4.95
C ASP A 5 1.09 -22.80 3.93
N GLN A 6 1.12 -23.14 2.64
CA GLN A 6 0.92 -22.15 1.59
C GLN A 6 -0.47 -21.48 1.77
N GLY A 7 -0.48 -20.16 1.85
CA GLY A 7 -1.66 -19.37 2.16
C GLY A 7 -1.86 -19.05 3.65
N SER A 8 -0.99 -19.49 4.56
CA SER A 8 -1.01 -19.01 5.94
C SER A 8 -0.81 -17.49 5.98
N VAL A 9 -1.63 -16.81 6.78
CA VAL A 9 -1.58 -15.36 7.01
C VAL A 9 -0.99 -15.10 8.38
N LEU A 10 0.14 -14.40 8.40
CA LEU A 10 0.90 -14.06 9.60
C LEU A 10 0.74 -12.57 9.88
N TYR A 11 0.42 -12.20 11.11
CA TYR A 11 0.37 -10.82 11.56
C TYR A 11 1.68 -10.43 12.25
N GLY A 12 2.05 -9.15 12.20
CA GLY A 12 3.15 -8.57 12.99
C GLY A 12 4.50 -8.58 12.28
N LEU A 13 4.52 -8.63 10.95
CA LEU A 13 5.76 -8.49 10.18
C LEU A 13 6.10 -7.01 9.96
N ARG A 14 7.36 -6.74 9.60
CA ARG A 14 7.81 -5.44 9.06
C ARG A 14 8.05 -5.51 7.56
N SER A 15 7.99 -4.35 6.92
CA SER A 15 8.44 -4.14 5.55
C SER A 15 9.10 -2.77 5.44
N ASP A 16 10.20 -2.69 4.71
CA ASP A 16 10.90 -1.44 4.41
C ASP A 16 10.03 -0.49 3.58
N ARG A 17 9.09 -1.03 2.79
CA ARG A 17 8.11 -0.25 2.03
C ARG A 17 7.02 0.36 2.91
N TYR A 18 6.69 -0.29 4.02
CA TYR A 18 5.64 0.12 4.96
C TYR A 18 6.18 0.23 6.40
N PRO A 19 7.17 1.10 6.66
CA PRO A 19 7.93 1.08 7.92
C PRO A 19 7.13 1.60 9.13
N GLY A 20 6.00 2.28 8.90
CA GLY A 20 5.20 2.94 9.95
C GLY A 20 4.01 2.14 10.45
N ILE A 21 3.75 0.94 9.93
CA ILE A 21 2.56 0.14 10.25
C ILE A 21 2.88 -1.36 10.33
N PRO A 22 2.16 -2.13 11.16
CA PRO A 22 2.30 -3.58 11.17
C PRO A 22 1.86 -4.17 9.83
N CYS A 23 2.64 -5.11 9.33
CA CYS A 23 2.37 -5.81 8.09
C CYS A 23 1.95 -7.26 8.34
N TYR A 24 1.39 -7.84 7.29
CA TYR A 24 1.03 -9.24 7.21
C TYR A 24 2.00 -9.98 6.29
N GLY A 25 2.30 -11.23 6.61
CA GLY A 25 3.02 -12.16 5.74
C GLY A 25 2.08 -13.22 5.20
N ILE A 26 1.93 -13.31 3.88
CA ILE A 26 1.16 -14.36 3.23
C ILE A 26 2.15 -15.39 2.70
N VAL A 27 2.17 -16.58 3.30
CA VAL A 27 3.11 -17.65 2.94
C VAL A 27 2.87 -18.11 1.50
N ILE A 28 3.91 -18.00 0.66
CA ILE A 28 3.88 -18.44 -0.75
C ILE A 28 4.73 -19.68 -0.99
N THR A 29 5.60 -20.06 -0.04
CA THR A 29 6.35 -21.32 -0.11
C THR A 29 5.40 -22.49 -0.24
N ALA A 30 5.72 -23.42 -1.16
CA ALA A 30 4.88 -24.56 -1.45
C ALA A 30 4.72 -25.49 -0.23
N SER A 31 3.49 -25.96 0.02
CA SER A 31 3.14 -26.86 1.13
C SER A 31 4.05 -28.08 1.24
N CYS A 32 4.40 -28.68 0.09
CA CYS A 32 5.24 -29.87 0.04
C CYS A 32 6.68 -29.59 0.49
N ASP A 33 7.20 -28.38 0.30
CA ASP A 33 8.53 -27.99 0.74
C ASP A 33 8.57 -27.70 2.25
N ILE A 34 7.50 -27.10 2.78
CA ILE A 34 7.34 -26.84 4.21
C ILE A 34 7.23 -28.16 4.98
N ALA A 35 6.32 -29.04 4.57
CA ALA A 35 6.07 -30.32 5.25
C ALA A 35 7.31 -31.23 5.29
N ASN A 36 8.16 -31.17 4.26
CA ASN A 36 9.38 -31.97 4.20
C ASN A 36 10.60 -31.28 4.84
N SER A 37 10.43 -30.08 5.43
CA SER A 37 11.54 -29.25 5.96
C SER A 37 12.69 -29.07 4.95
N LYS A 38 12.36 -29.01 3.66
CA LYS A 38 13.35 -28.94 2.56
C LYS A 38 13.88 -27.52 2.34
N VAL A 39 13.28 -26.53 2.98
CA VAL A 39 13.63 -25.12 2.85
C VAL A 39 14.20 -24.59 4.16
N SER A 40 15.24 -23.77 4.04
CA SER A 40 15.82 -23.05 5.18
C SER A 40 15.06 -21.76 5.52
N LYS A 41 14.15 -21.33 4.63
CA LYS A 41 13.40 -20.08 4.70
C LYS A 41 11.97 -20.27 4.21
N ILE A 42 11.03 -19.57 4.85
CA ILE A 42 9.65 -19.44 4.38
C ILE A 42 9.52 -18.09 3.70
N TYR A 43 9.11 -18.06 2.43
CA TYR A 43 8.88 -16.84 1.68
C TYR A 43 7.43 -16.39 1.83
N CYS A 44 7.26 -15.09 2.00
CA CYS A 44 5.96 -14.46 2.21
C CYS A 44 5.80 -13.25 1.29
N LEU A 45 4.59 -13.04 0.78
CA LEU A 45 4.18 -11.75 0.24
C LEU A 45 3.79 -10.82 1.39
N ILE A 46 4.08 -9.53 1.25
CA ILE A 46 3.69 -8.53 2.23
C ILE A 46 2.27 -8.03 1.95
N GLY A 47 1.42 -8.10 2.97
CA GLY A 47 0.10 -7.49 3.01
C GLY A 47 0.00 -6.39 4.07
N VAL A 48 -0.94 -5.48 3.88
CA VAL A 48 -1.25 -4.42 4.85
C VAL A 48 -2.77 -4.34 5.00
N ASP A 49 -3.27 -4.04 6.20
CA ASP A 49 -4.70 -3.73 6.38
C ASP A 49 -5.14 -2.66 5.37
N ALA A 50 -6.16 -2.97 4.59
CA ALA A 50 -6.55 -2.12 3.46
C ALA A 50 -6.95 -0.71 3.91
N LYS A 51 -7.61 -0.58 5.06
CA LYS A 51 -8.05 0.72 5.59
C LYS A 51 -6.84 1.57 5.97
N GLN A 52 -5.84 0.98 6.62
CA GLN A 52 -4.58 1.65 6.92
C GLN A 52 -3.78 1.96 5.65
N TRP A 53 -3.66 1.02 4.72
CA TRP A 53 -2.90 1.17 3.48
C TRP A 53 -3.34 2.38 2.67
N PHE A 54 -4.66 2.56 2.45
CA PHE A 54 -5.19 3.74 1.75
C PHE A 54 -4.94 5.05 2.48
N CYS A 55 -4.76 5.02 3.80
CA CYS A 55 -4.46 6.21 4.60
C CYS A 55 -2.97 6.56 4.60
N THR A 56 -2.06 5.64 4.25
CA THR A 56 -0.63 5.94 4.08
C THR A 56 -0.41 6.91 2.90
N GLU A 57 0.73 7.63 2.90
CA GLU A 57 1.04 8.53 1.78
C GLU A 57 1.11 7.74 0.45
N TYR A 58 1.77 6.59 0.49
CA TYR A 58 1.96 5.75 -0.68
C TYR A 58 0.63 5.25 -1.25
N GLY A 59 -0.18 4.56 -0.44
CA GLY A 59 -1.47 4.00 -0.90
C GLY A 59 -2.46 5.06 -1.32
N TYR A 60 -2.50 6.21 -0.61
CA TYR A 60 -3.33 7.34 -1.00
C TYR A 60 -2.95 7.89 -2.38
N ARG A 61 -1.64 8.11 -2.63
CA ARG A 61 -1.17 8.61 -3.93
C ARG A 61 -1.47 7.64 -5.07
N GLN A 62 -1.45 6.32 -4.83
CA GLN A 62 -1.85 5.34 -5.84
C GLN A 62 -3.33 5.54 -6.24
N ALA A 63 -4.23 5.61 -5.25
CA ALA A 63 -5.66 5.73 -5.50
C ALA A 63 -6.09 7.13 -6.01
N TYR A 64 -5.43 8.20 -5.57
CA TYR A 64 -5.82 9.60 -5.87
C TYR A 64 -4.97 10.28 -6.94
N SER A 65 -3.97 9.60 -7.52
CA SER A 65 -3.03 10.16 -8.51
C SER A 65 -3.72 10.99 -9.60
N GLN A 66 -4.80 10.49 -10.20
CA GLN A 66 -5.54 11.19 -11.25
C GLN A 66 -6.16 12.50 -10.76
N LYS A 67 -6.80 12.49 -9.58
CA LYS A 67 -7.45 13.67 -8.98
C LYS A 67 -6.42 14.74 -8.60
N ILE A 68 -5.31 14.32 -7.98
CA ILE A 68 -4.22 15.21 -7.61
C ILE A 68 -3.61 15.84 -8.88
N THR A 69 -3.33 15.01 -9.89
CA THR A 69 -2.71 15.49 -11.14
C THR A 69 -3.64 16.43 -11.91
N SER A 70 -4.93 16.12 -12.02
CA SER A 70 -5.88 16.97 -12.75
C SER A 70 -6.08 18.31 -12.05
N SER A 71 -6.30 18.30 -10.73
CA SER A 71 -6.48 19.54 -9.96
C SER A 71 -5.21 20.39 -9.92
N PHE A 72 -4.03 19.76 -9.81
CA PHE A 72 -2.76 20.48 -9.91
C PHE A 72 -2.55 21.08 -11.31
N LYS A 73 -2.97 20.40 -12.37
CA LYS A 73 -2.89 20.94 -13.74
C LYS A 73 -3.75 22.19 -13.91
N ASP A 74 -4.97 22.18 -13.39
CA ASP A 74 -5.88 23.33 -13.44
C ASP A 74 -5.33 24.51 -12.62
N PHE A 75 -4.81 24.22 -11.42
CA PHE A 75 -4.12 25.19 -10.58
C PHE A 75 -2.86 25.77 -11.26
N LYS A 76 -2.05 24.91 -11.87
CA LYS A 76 -0.85 25.34 -12.59
C LYS A 76 -1.19 26.25 -13.77
N HIS A 77 -2.22 25.89 -14.54
CA HIS A 77 -2.65 26.70 -15.67
C HIS A 77 -3.09 28.11 -15.25
N ILE A 78 -3.80 28.26 -14.11
CA ILE A 78 -4.15 29.59 -13.62
C ILE A 78 -2.93 30.36 -13.10
N CYS A 79 -2.01 29.72 -12.39
CA CYS A 79 -0.77 30.34 -11.93
C CYS A 79 0.12 30.83 -13.08
N ASP A 80 0.29 30.01 -14.13
CA ASP A 80 1.12 30.32 -15.29
C ASP A 80 0.60 31.60 -16.01
N ARG A 81 -0.72 31.80 -16.07
CA ARG A 81 -1.33 33.04 -16.63
C ARG A 81 -0.95 34.32 -15.88
N PHE A 82 -0.60 34.20 -14.61
CA PHE A 82 -0.22 35.32 -13.76
C PHE A 82 1.27 35.29 -13.37
N SER A 83 2.07 34.46 -14.05
CA SER A 83 3.52 34.30 -13.77
C SER A 83 3.83 33.90 -12.32
N LEU A 84 2.94 33.13 -11.69
CA LEU A 84 3.16 32.55 -10.36
C LEU A 84 3.72 31.13 -10.49
N ASP A 85 4.63 30.73 -9.60
CA ASP A 85 5.17 29.37 -9.58
C ASP A 85 4.25 28.41 -8.79
N ALA A 86 3.44 27.65 -9.51
CA ALA A 86 2.48 26.71 -8.92
C ALA A 86 3.16 25.62 -8.07
N THR A 87 4.37 25.20 -8.44
CA THR A 87 5.10 24.16 -7.70
C THR A 87 5.48 24.64 -6.30
N SER A 88 6.04 25.84 -6.17
CA SER A 88 6.32 26.44 -4.87
C SER A 88 5.04 26.64 -4.06
N LEU A 89 4.00 27.22 -4.67
CA LEU A 89 2.72 27.45 -4.01
C LEU A 89 2.03 26.17 -3.54
N SER A 90 2.25 25.03 -4.20
CA SER A 90 1.68 23.75 -3.78
C SER A 90 2.21 23.24 -2.43
N SER A 91 3.37 23.74 -2.00
CA SER A 91 3.97 23.43 -0.69
C SER A 91 3.52 24.37 0.43
N PHE A 92 2.84 25.46 0.10
CA PHE A 92 2.40 26.48 1.04
C PHE A 92 1.03 26.14 1.61
N THR A 93 0.76 26.61 2.82
CA THR A 93 -0.56 26.63 3.46
C THR A 93 -1.51 27.59 2.73
N THR A 94 -2.82 27.43 2.97
CA THR A 94 -3.83 28.31 2.38
C THR A 94 -3.58 29.78 2.71
N GLU A 95 -3.15 30.06 3.94
CA GLU A 95 -2.84 31.41 4.42
C GLU A 95 -1.61 32.00 3.70
N GLU A 96 -0.55 31.21 3.53
CA GLU A 96 0.65 31.62 2.80
C GLU A 96 0.35 31.88 1.31
N VAL A 97 -0.42 31.00 0.67
CA VAL A 97 -0.86 31.23 -0.73
C VAL A 97 -1.71 32.50 -0.81
N HIS A 98 -2.58 32.76 0.16
CA HIS A 98 -3.36 33.99 0.22
C HIS A 98 -2.47 35.24 0.27
N LEU A 99 -1.45 35.24 1.12
CA LEU A 99 -0.49 36.35 1.22
C LEU A 99 0.28 36.57 -0.09
N VAL A 100 0.77 35.51 -0.73
CA VAL A 100 1.48 35.60 -2.01
C VAL A 100 0.57 36.14 -3.10
N VAL A 101 -0.66 35.63 -3.20
CA VAL A 101 -1.64 36.07 -4.19
C VAL A 101 -2.02 37.54 -3.98
N GLN A 102 -2.24 37.99 -2.74
CA GLN A 102 -2.53 39.39 -2.44
C GLN A 102 -1.37 40.33 -2.76
N ALA A 103 -0.13 39.89 -2.53
CA ALA A 103 1.07 40.69 -2.79
C ALA A 103 1.38 40.85 -4.29
N ASN A 104 1.04 39.85 -5.11
CA ASN A 104 1.44 39.80 -6.53
C ASN A 104 0.30 40.10 -7.51
N ILE A 105 -0.97 39.98 -7.11
CA ILE A 105 -2.12 40.09 -8.00
C ILE A 105 -3.00 41.26 -7.56
N SER A 106 -3.20 42.27 -8.41
CA SER A 106 -3.97 43.46 -8.05
C SER A 106 -5.49 43.28 -8.16
N GLN A 107 -5.97 42.47 -9.11
CA GLN A 107 -7.41 42.30 -9.34
C GLN A 107 -8.01 41.26 -8.38
N LYS A 108 -8.96 41.67 -7.54
CA LYS A 108 -9.64 40.78 -6.58
C LYS A 108 -10.33 39.58 -7.24
N THR A 109 -10.89 39.75 -8.43
CA THR A 109 -11.51 38.66 -9.20
C THR A 109 -10.52 37.59 -9.62
N ASP A 110 -9.27 37.97 -9.90
CA ASP A 110 -8.23 37.02 -10.30
C ASP A 110 -7.59 36.36 -9.08
N GLN A 111 -7.41 37.12 -7.98
CA GLN A 111 -7.04 36.54 -6.69
C GLN A 111 -8.00 35.41 -6.30
N GLN A 112 -9.30 35.66 -6.39
CA GLN A 112 -10.33 34.69 -6.05
C GLN A 112 -10.23 33.42 -6.91
N LYS A 113 -10.03 33.55 -8.23
CA LYS A 113 -9.87 32.38 -9.13
C LYS A 113 -8.66 31.53 -8.75
N ILE A 114 -7.51 32.15 -8.46
CA ILE A 114 -6.30 31.41 -8.08
C ILE A 114 -6.54 30.64 -6.77
N LEU A 115 -7.16 31.30 -5.79
CA LEU A 115 -7.48 30.70 -4.49
C LEU A 115 -8.49 29.55 -4.61
N GLU A 116 -9.49 29.69 -5.48
CA GLU A 116 -10.46 28.62 -5.76
C GLU A 116 -9.80 27.39 -6.38
N GLU A 117 -8.92 27.56 -7.36
CA GLU A 117 -8.18 26.43 -7.95
C GLU A 117 -7.19 25.81 -6.96
N TYR A 118 -6.50 26.63 -6.16
CA TYR A 118 -5.65 26.14 -5.08
C TYR A 118 -6.45 25.31 -4.06
N GLN A 119 -7.64 25.77 -3.64
CA GLN A 119 -8.51 25.03 -2.73
C GLN A 119 -8.95 23.67 -3.28
N LYS A 120 -9.24 23.60 -4.59
CA LYS A 120 -9.58 22.33 -5.25
C LYS A 120 -8.40 21.35 -5.21
N PHE A 121 -7.19 21.83 -5.45
CA PHE A 121 -5.96 21.03 -5.37
C PHE A 121 -5.65 20.60 -3.93
N SER A 122 -5.60 21.56 -3.00
CA SER A 122 -5.23 21.35 -1.60
C SER A 122 -6.24 20.51 -0.84
N LYS A 123 -7.49 20.36 -1.32
CA LYS A 123 -8.43 19.36 -0.81
C LYS A 123 -7.87 17.93 -0.88
N TYR A 124 -7.14 17.61 -1.93
CA TYR A 124 -6.58 16.26 -2.17
C TYR A 124 -5.10 16.17 -1.84
N SER A 125 -4.37 17.29 -1.84
CA SER A 125 -2.93 17.32 -1.57
C SER A 125 -2.54 18.59 -0.79
N PRO A 126 -3.05 18.76 0.44
CA PRO A 126 -2.63 19.87 1.28
C PRO A 126 -1.18 19.69 1.75
N PRO A 127 -0.46 20.77 2.08
CA PRO A 127 0.86 20.66 2.68
C PRO A 127 0.80 19.89 4.01
N HIS A 128 1.83 19.06 4.25
CA HIS A 128 1.95 18.25 5.46
C HIS A 128 0.73 17.37 5.75
N MET A 129 0.10 16.81 4.70
CA MET A 129 -1.01 15.87 4.85
C MET A 129 -0.57 14.62 5.61
N ASN A 130 -1.23 14.33 6.73
CA ASN A 130 -1.03 13.10 7.51
C ASN A 130 -2.13 12.07 7.23
N ASP A 131 -2.00 10.88 7.83
CA ASP A 131 -2.89 9.74 7.60
C ASP A 131 -4.36 10.06 7.97
N GLU A 132 -4.59 10.80 9.06
CA GLU A 132 -5.95 11.17 9.48
C GLU A 132 -6.61 12.14 8.49
N LYS A 133 -5.87 13.11 7.94
CA LYS A 133 -6.38 13.98 6.85
C LYS A 133 -6.69 13.17 5.59
N ARG A 134 -5.87 12.16 5.25
CA ARG A 134 -6.12 11.27 4.10
C ARG A 134 -7.39 10.47 4.31
N LYS A 135 -7.58 9.92 5.51
CA LYS A 135 -8.81 9.22 5.92
C LYS A 135 -10.05 10.11 5.78
N GLN A 136 -10.00 11.35 6.27
CA GLN A 136 -11.09 12.32 6.12
C GLN A 136 -11.39 12.61 4.65
N CYS A 137 -10.35 12.81 3.83
CA CYS A 137 -10.52 13.01 2.39
C CYS A 137 -11.20 11.82 1.71
N ILE A 138 -10.80 10.58 2.07
CA ILE A 138 -11.42 9.35 1.59
C ILE A 138 -12.89 9.25 1.98
N GLN A 139 -13.23 9.59 3.23
CA GLN A 139 -14.61 9.59 3.69
C GLN A 139 -15.48 10.60 2.93
N CYS A 140 -14.91 11.75 2.57
CA CYS A 140 -15.62 12.78 1.79
C CYS A 140 -15.74 12.47 0.30
N ASP A 141 -14.78 11.77 -0.30
CA ASP A 141 -14.77 11.42 -1.73
C ASP A 141 -14.25 9.99 -1.96
N PRO A 142 -15.02 8.93 -1.64
CA PRO A 142 -14.53 7.55 -1.68
C PRO A 142 -14.35 6.98 -3.09
N LYS A 143 -14.76 7.73 -4.13
CA LYS A 143 -14.78 7.24 -5.53
C LYS A 143 -13.41 6.76 -6.04
N PRO A 144 -12.28 7.43 -5.77
CA PRO A 144 -10.97 6.98 -6.25
C PRO A 144 -10.55 5.64 -5.64
N VAL A 145 -10.83 5.41 -4.35
CA VAL A 145 -10.57 4.12 -3.67
C VAL A 145 -11.40 2.99 -4.31
N ILE A 146 -12.70 3.24 -4.55
CA ILE A 146 -13.58 2.27 -5.21
C ILE A 146 -13.09 1.95 -6.63
N SER A 147 -12.65 2.97 -7.37
CA SER A 147 -12.08 2.78 -8.71
C SER A 147 -10.82 1.95 -8.66
N PHE A 148 -9.91 2.25 -7.75
CA PHE A 148 -8.65 1.53 -7.56
C PHE A 148 -8.89 0.05 -7.25
N LEU A 149 -9.79 -0.27 -6.32
CA LEU A 149 -10.15 -1.67 -6.01
C LEU A 149 -10.77 -2.40 -7.21
N LYS A 150 -11.64 -1.73 -7.97
CA LYS A 150 -12.19 -2.29 -9.23
C LYS A 150 -11.10 -2.52 -10.28
N ASP A 151 -10.09 -1.66 -10.33
CA ASP A 151 -8.97 -1.81 -11.26
C ASP A 151 -8.01 -2.93 -10.82
N ILE A 152 -7.88 -3.21 -9.51
CA ILE A 152 -7.24 -4.42 -9.00
C ILE A 152 -8.02 -5.67 -9.44
N GLU A 153 -9.34 -5.69 -9.22
CA GLU A 153 -10.22 -6.83 -9.56
C GLU A 153 -10.19 -7.12 -11.07
N LYS A 154 -10.25 -6.07 -11.90
CA LYS A 154 -10.17 -6.15 -13.37
C LYS A 154 -8.76 -6.37 -13.89
N GLU A 155 -7.79 -6.58 -13.01
CA GLU A 155 -6.39 -6.81 -13.35
C GLU A 155 -5.77 -5.70 -14.20
N ARG A 156 -6.19 -4.45 -14.02
CA ARG A 156 -5.51 -3.28 -14.62
C ARG A 156 -4.35 -2.82 -13.74
N ILE A 157 -4.42 -3.13 -12.45
CA ILE A 157 -3.36 -2.94 -11.48
C ILE A 157 -2.86 -4.32 -11.07
N PHE A 158 -1.79 -4.76 -11.73
CA PHE A 158 -1.34 -6.15 -11.68
C PHE A 158 -0.60 -6.52 -10.38
N HIS A 159 0.11 -5.57 -9.78
CA HIS A 159 1.00 -5.81 -8.64
C HIS A 159 0.31 -5.73 -7.27
N TYR A 160 -0.98 -5.43 -7.21
CA TYR A 160 -1.75 -5.52 -5.97
C TYR A 160 -2.84 -6.58 -6.04
N PHE A 161 -3.18 -7.13 -4.88
CA PHE A 161 -4.30 -8.04 -4.69
C PHE A 161 -5.08 -7.63 -3.45
N TYR A 162 -6.40 -7.47 -3.56
CA TYR A 162 -7.26 -7.27 -2.39
C TYR A 162 -7.74 -8.63 -1.88
N LEU A 163 -7.40 -8.96 -0.63
CA LEU A 163 -7.77 -10.20 0.04
C LEU A 163 -8.76 -9.90 1.18
N PRO A 164 -10.06 -10.18 1.01
CA PRO A 164 -11.05 -9.93 2.06
C PRO A 164 -10.82 -10.79 3.30
N LYS A 165 -11.13 -10.26 4.48
CA LYS A 165 -10.90 -10.92 5.79
C LYS A 165 -11.59 -12.27 5.92
N SER A 166 -12.83 -12.35 5.44
CA SER A 166 -13.61 -13.60 5.38
C SER A 166 -12.96 -14.74 4.59
N THR A 167 -11.95 -14.45 3.78
CA THR A 167 -11.26 -15.47 2.97
C THR A 167 -10.11 -16.15 3.70
N TYR A 168 -9.66 -15.63 4.85
CA TYR A 168 -8.61 -16.25 5.64
C TYR A 168 -8.95 -16.41 7.12
N LEU A 169 -9.98 -15.71 7.60
CA LEU A 169 -10.51 -15.87 8.95
C LEU A 169 -11.92 -16.47 8.90
N LYS A 170 -12.05 -17.76 9.24
CA LYS A 170 -13.28 -18.55 9.08
C LYS A 170 -14.52 -17.99 9.78
N GLU A 171 -14.31 -17.25 10.88
CA GLU A 171 -15.40 -16.69 11.69
C GLU A 171 -15.88 -15.32 11.17
N SER A 172 -15.19 -14.75 10.17
CA SER A 172 -15.56 -13.46 9.59
C SER A 172 -16.40 -13.65 8.33
N SER A 173 -17.50 -12.91 8.23
CA SER A 173 -18.25 -12.72 6.99
C SER A 173 -17.95 -11.37 6.33
N GLU A 174 -16.98 -10.61 6.86
CA GLU A 174 -16.65 -9.28 6.40
C GLU A 174 -15.92 -9.34 5.04
N MET A 175 -16.46 -8.60 4.08
CA MET A 175 -15.87 -8.39 2.74
C MET A 175 -15.34 -6.96 2.57
N ASP A 176 -15.72 -6.06 3.48
CA ASP A 176 -15.35 -4.64 3.57
C ASP A 176 -14.14 -4.40 4.49
N SER A 177 -13.55 -5.47 5.02
CA SER A 177 -12.26 -5.50 5.70
C SER A 177 -11.38 -6.56 5.05
N GLY A 178 -10.06 -6.36 5.10
CA GLY A 178 -9.11 -7.26 4.45
C GLY A 178 -7.76 -6.59 4.21
N LEU A 179 -6.95 -7.24 3.38
CA LEU A 179 -5.57 -6.86 3.12
C LEU A 179 -5.41 -6.34 1.69
N ILE A 180 -4.55 -5.33 1.51
CA ILE A 180 -3.89 -5.06 0.23
C ILE A 180 -2.56 -5.80 0.26
N ILE A 181 -2.42 -6.80 -0.60
CA ILE A 181 -1.18 -7.57 -0.79
C ILE A 181 -0.41 -6.96 -1.95
N ASP A 182 0.85 -6.65 -1.71
CA ASP A 182 1.80 -6.21 -2.73
C ASP A 182 2.52 -7.45 -3.28
N LEU A 183 2.19 -7.82 -4.53
CA LEU A 183 2.71 -9.01 -5.19
C LEU A 183 4.20 -8.90 -5.56
N GLN A 184 4.79 -7.71 -5.45
CA GLN A 184 6.20 -7.43 -5.73
C GLN A 184 7.04 -7.30 -4.46
N GLU A 185 6.40 -7.21 -3.30
CA GLU A 185 7.08 -7.12 -2.01
C GLU A 185 7.16 -8.51 -1.36
N ILE A 186 8.30 -9.17 -1.56
CA ILE A 186 8.58 -10.50 -1.01
C ILE A 186 9.52 -10.36 0.19
N SER A 187 9.13 -10.96 1.31
CA SER A 187 9.97 -11.13 2.50
C SER A 187 10.20 -12.61 2.78
N PHE A 188 11.01 -12.90 3.80
CA PHE A 188 11.22 -14.27 4.25
C PHE A 188 11.35 -14.35 5.77
N LEU A 189 10.97 -15.51 6.30
CA LEU A 189 11.16 -15.89 7.69
C LEU A 189 12.17 -17.03 7.77
N SER A 190 12.97 -17.04 8.84
CA SER A 190 13.75 -18.22 9.18
C SER A 190 12.81 -19.35 9.63
N MET A 191 13.24 -20.60 9.47
CA MET A 191 12.45 -21.74 9.96
C MET A 191 12.25 -21.71 11.48
N ASP A 192 13.18 -21.12 12.23
CA ASP A 192 13.08 -21.01 13.68
C ASP A 192 12.01 -19.98 14.08
N ASP A 193 12.01 -18.81 13.45
CA ASP A 193 10.97 -17.79 13.67
C ASP A 193 9.60 -18.32 13.26
N ALA A 194 9.50 -19.01 12.12
CA ALA A 194 8.28 -19.65 11.66
C ALA A 194 7.72 -20.64 12.69
N LYS A 195 8.57 -21.51 13.25
CA LYS A 195 8.18 -22.46 14.32
C LYS A 195 7.76 -21.74 15.59
N GLN A 196 8.43 -20.64 15.95
CA GLN A 196 8.12 -19.84 17.12
C GLN A 196 6.74 -19.20 17.01
N ILE A 197 6.45 -18.59 15.86
CA ILE A 197 5.15 -17.97 15.54
C ILE A 197 4.01 -18.99 15.65
N VAL A 198 4.16 -20.20 15.10
CA VAL A 198 3.11 -21.23 15.14
C VAL A 198 2.85 -21.76 16.56
N ARG A 199 3.90 -21.95 17.37
CA ARG A 199 3.77 -22.62 18.67
C ARG A 199 3.14 -21.73 19.72
N GLN A 200 3.66 -20.52 19.88
CA GLN A 200 3.30 -19.64 20.99
C GLN A 200 3.19 -18.17 20.59
N GLY A 201 3.43 -17.84 19.31
CA GLY A 201 3.59 -16.46 18.88
C GLY A 201 4.91 -15.83 19.34
N ILE A 202 5.08 -14.55 19.00
CA ILE A 202 6.17 -13.70 19.50
C ILE A 202 5.53 -12.46 20.09
N ASP A 203 5.78 -12.17 21.35
CA ASP A 203 5.28 -10.99 22.05
C ASP A 203 6.39 -10.37 22.93
N ASN A 204 6.07 -9.29 23.63
CA ASN A 204 7.02 -8.64 24.53
C ASN A 204 7.33 -9.46 25.80
N LEU A 205 6.45 -10.37 26.23
CA LEU A 205 6.72 -11.24 27.38
C LEU A 205 7.83 -12.24 27.07
N LEU A 206 7.82 -12.77 25.85
CA LEU A 206 8.87 -13.62 25.33
C LEU A 206 10.19 -12.85 25.19
N LEU A 207 10.15 -11.61 24.71
CA LEU A 207 11.34 -10.75 24.61
C LEU A 207 12.03 -10.55 25.97
N CYS A 208 11.27 -10.40 27.06
CA CYS A 208 11.83 -10.27 28.41
C CYS A 208 12.67 -11.47 28.88
N GLN A 209 12.54 -12.62 28.22
CA GLN A 209 13.25 -13.86 28.56
C GLN A 209 14.44 -14.13 27.62
N GLN A 210 14.68 -13.26 26.63
CA GLN A 210 15.68 -13.45 25.58
C GLN A 210 16.92 -12.58 25.81
N SER A 211 18.01 -12.93 25.11
CA SER A 211 19.21 -12.09 25.08
C SER A 211 18.93 -10.76 24.36
N LEU A 212 19.68 -9.70 24.70
CA LEU A 212 19.55 -8.40 24.05
C LEU A 212 19.72 -8.49 22.52
N GLN A 213 20.68 -9.28 22.04
CA GLN A 213 20.91 -9.52 20.61
C GLN A 213 19.69 -10.17 19.93
N THR A 214 19.05 -11.13 20.60
CA THR A 214 17.83 -11.76 20.09
C THR A 214 16.68 -10.76 20.03
N CYS A 215 16.54 -9.92 21.06
CA CYS A 215 15.51 -8.89 21.10
C CYS A 215 15.67 -7.87 19.97
N ASP A 216 16.89 -7.39 19.72
CA ASP A 216 17.18 -6.43 18.66
C ASP A 216 16.87 -7.04 17.28
N ARG A 217 17.27 -8.30 17.05
CA ARG A 217 16.94 -9.05 15.83
C ARG A 217 15.43 -9.18 15.63
N LEU A 218 14.70 -9.57 16.68
CA LEU A 218 13.25 -9.74 16.61
C LEU A 218 12.53 -8.43 16.35
N ARG A 219 12.91 -7.34 17.03
CA ARG A 219 12.35 -5.99 16.79
C ARG A 219 12.67 -5.44 15.41
N THR A 220 13.78 -5.86 14.81
CA THR A 220 14.13 -5.50 13.42
C THR A 220 13.23 -6.22 12.41
N ASN A 221 12.84 -7.46 12.68
CA ASN A 221 12.07 -8.28 11.74
C ASN A 221 10.55 -8.20 11.94
N PHE A 222 10.12 -7.90 13.16
CA PHE A 222 8.73 -7.95 13.60
C PHE A 222 8.27 -6.65 14.24
N TRP A 223 6.98 -6.40 14.14
CA TRP A 223 6.32 -5.25 14.74
C TRP A 223 6.10 -5.50 16.24
N LEU A 224 7.01 -4.99 17.06
CA LEU A 224 7.06 -5.17 18.52
C LEU A 224 7.44 -3.84 19.18
N GLU A 225 6.68 -2.78 18.88
CA GLU A 225 6.93 -1.40 19.32
C GLU A 225 6.28 -1.13 20.70
N ASN A 226 5.11 -1.71 20.93
CA ASN A 226 4.30 -1.51 22.13
C ASN A 226 4.18 -2.83 22.93
N PRO A 227 3.92 -2.76 24.24
CA PRO A 227 3.83 -3.95 25.09
C PRO A 227 2.80 -5.00 24.62
N ASP A 228 1.70 -4.55 24.03
CA ASP A 228 0.59 -5.41 23.56
C ASP A 228 0.80 -5.93 22.13
N ASP A 229 1.89 -5.56 21.46
CA ASP A 229 2.19 -6.04 20.12
C ASP A 229 2.59 -7.52 20.14
N PHE A 230 2.14 -8.24 19.11
CA PHE A 230 2.39 -9.67 18.95
C PHE A 230 2.53 -10.06 17.48
N VAL A 231 3.16 -11.22 17.25
CA VAL A 231 3.32 -11.90 15.96
C VAL A 231 2.68 -13.27 16.09
N ALA A 232 1.73 -13.58 15.23
CA ALA A 232 0.99 -14.85 15.28
C ALA A 232 0.43 -15.22 13.91
N VAL A 233 -0.01 -16.46 13.76
CA VAL A 233 -0.85 -16.87 12.64
C VAL A 233 -2.26 -16.29 12.86
N GLU A 234 -2.71 -15.45 11.96
CA GLU A 234 -4.07 -14.87 12.00
C GLU A 234 -5.08 -15.80 11.33
N GLY A 235 -4.66 -16.51 10.28
CA GLY A 235 -5.56 -17.37 9.53
C GLY A 235 -4.90 -18.13 8.40
N ASN A 236 -5.73 -18.74 7.56
CA ASN A 236 -5.28 -19.45 6.37
C ASN A 236 -6.25 -19.19 5.21
N ILE A 237 -5.72 -18.77 4.07
CA ILE A 237 -6.52 -18.44 2.90
C ILE A 237 -7.23 -19.68 2.37
N ILE A 238 -8.55 -19.59 2.25
CA ILE A 238 -9.40 -20.67 1.74
C ILE A 238 -9.34 -20.75 0.21
N SER A 239 -9.64 -21.93 -0.33
CA SER A 239 -9.89 -22.09 -1.76
C SER A 239 -11.22 -21.42 -2.17
N PRO A 240 -11.34 -20.79 -3.36
CA PRO A 240 -10.34 -20.66 -4.43
C PRO A 240 -9.44 -19.42 -4.32
N TRP A 241 -9.53 -18.64 -3.24
CA TRP A 241 -8.78 -17.39 -3.08
C TRP A 241 -7.27 -17.60 -3.05
N ARG A 242 -6.82 -18.68 -2.41
CA ARG A 242 -5.42 -19.05 -2.37
C ARG A 242 -4.88 -19.32 -3.77
N GLU A 243 -5.57 -20.14 -4.55
CA GLU A 243 -5.16 -20.47 -5.91
C GLU A 243 -5.17 -19.24 -6.81
N HIS A 244 -6.17 -18.37 -6.68
CA HIS A 244 -6.23 -17.11 -7.42
C HIS A 244 -5.06 -16.18 -7.06
N LEU A 245 -4.71 -16.04 -5.78
CA LEU A 245 -3.55 -15.26 -5.35
C LEU A 245 -2.25 -15.84 -5.93
N MET A 246 -2.06 -17.16 -5.88
CA MET A 246 -0.86 -17.81 -6.42
C MET A 246 -0.77 -17.65 -7.95
N GLN A 247 -1.89 -17.73 -8.66
CA GLN A 247 -1.94 -17.46 -10.11
C GLN A 247 -1.57 -16.01 -10.42
N ARG A 248 -2.09 -15.04 -9.65
CA ARG A 248 -1.77 -13.63 -9.82
C ARG A 248 -0.31 -13.32 -9.52
N PHE A 249 0.22 -13.87 -8.44
CA PHE A 249 1.64 -13.78 -8.10
C PHE A 249 2.52 -14.38 -9.20
N SER A 250 2.20 -15.61 -9.63
CA SER A 250 2.93 -16.29 -10.70
C SER A 250 2.89 -15.48 -12.00
N ARG A 251 1.77 -14.85 -12.36
CA ARG A 251 1.70 -13.99 -13.55
C ARG A 251 2.56 -12.72 -13.43
N ASP A 252 2.58 -12.09 -12.26
CA ASP A 252 3.39 -10.88 -12.05
C ASP A 252 4.89 -11.20 -12.08
N PHE A 253 5.29 -12.34 -11.51
CA PHE A 253 6.68 -12.77 -11.39
C PHE A 253 7.21 -13.58 -12.59
N SER A 254 6.35 -14.35 -13.26
CA SER A 254 6.71 -15.23 -14.39
C SER A 254 6.62 -14.53 -15.74
N ARG A 255 6.73 -13.19 -15.81
CA ARG A 255 6.95 -12.49 -17.08
C ARG A 255 8.34 -12.84 -17.64
N ILE A 256 8.47 -14.07 -18.13
CA ILE A 256 9.55 -14.56 -18.98
C ILE A 256 9.03 -14.48 -20.43
N GLY A 257 9.60 -13.56 -21.21
CA GLY A 257 9.86 -13.77 -22.64
C GLY A 257 8.77 -13.43 -23.65
N LEU A 258 8.34 -12.17 -23.73
CA LEU A 258 7.91 -11.59 -25.01
C LEU A 258 8.53 -10.20 -25.14
N ASP A 259 9.35 -10.02 -26.16
CA ASP A 259 9.81 -8.68 -26.53
C ASP A 259 8.57 -7.87 -26.93
N GLY A 260 8.34 -6.76 -26.24
CA GLY A 260 7.34 -5.79 -26.66
C GLY A 260 7.65 -5.32 -28.09
N ALA A 261 6.63 -4.88 -28.83
CA ALA A 261 6.86 -4.32 -30.15
C ALA A 261 7.83 -3.12 -30.04
N PRO A 262 8.83 -3.00 -30.93
CA PRO A 262 9.77 -1.90 -30.89
C PRO A 262 9.03 -0.56 -31.07
N GLU A 263 9.55 0.50 -30.45
CA GLU A 263 8.98 1.85 -30.55
C GLU A 263 8.81 2.32 -32.00
N GLN A 264 9.60 1.80 -32.94
CA GLN A 264 9.43 2.05 -34.37
C GLN A 264 8.13 1.49 -34.93
N ASP A 265 7.63 0.37 -34.42
CA ASP A 265 6.31 -0.14 -34.80
C ASP A 265 5.21 0.70 -34.13
N TYR A 266 5.43 1.19 -32.90
CA TYR A 266 4.53 2.17 -32.27
C TYR A 266 4.50 3.52 -33.01
N LYS A 267 5.64 3.96 -33.55
CA LYS A 267 5.77 5.18 -34.35
C LYS A 267 5.21 5.01 -35.75
N LYS A 268 5.54 3.91 -36.45
CA LYS A 268 4.90 3.58 -37.74
C LYS A 268 3.39 3.50 -37.60
N LEU A 269 2.92 2.89 -36.52
CA LEU A 269 1.50 2.91 -36.18
C LEU A 269 1.02 4.35 -36.00
N ALA A 270 1.67 5.14 -35.14
CA ALA A 270 1.29 6.52 -34.85
C ALA A 270 1.36 7.46 -36.07
N GLU A 271 2.26 7.22 -37.01
CA GLU A 271 2.50 7.96 -38.26
C GLU A 271 1.61 7.49 -39.41
N SER A 272 1.16 6.23 -39.38
CA SER A 272 0.15 5.69 -40.30
C SER A 272 -1.27 6.14 -39.97
N ILE A 273 -1.46 6.84 -38.85
CA ILE A 273 -2.69 7.51 -38.41
C ILE A 273 -2.64 8.97 -38.87
#